data_AF-A0A964EUN6-F1
#
_entry.id   AF-A0A964EUN6-F1
#
_cell.length_a   1.000
_cell.length_b   1.000
_cell.length_c   1.000
_cell.angle_alpha   90.00
_cell.angle_beta   90.00
_cell.angle_gamma   90.00
#
_symmetry.space_group_name_H-M   'P 1'
#
loop_
_entity.id
_entity.type
_entity.pdbx_description
1 polymer ?
#
loop_
_entity_poly.entity_id
_entity_poly.type
_entity_poly.pdbx_seq_one_letter_code
_entity_poly.pdbx_strand_id
1 'polypeptide(L)'
;MTSSRFMMICALTLGACTDKSDDTALTDDTSVTTDDTSTDDTSTDDTSTDDTGETTHTLDLELLEVLSSAPLSGATAVYGDQSVTADSDGVASIELEDDAPFEVVFSLDGHLETRFQGYVMGQGESTGAYMLSEQTEAALGAALGITPDRTKGYVHVRLLDTREQRYESLRGVTGNISSTYQVVLAAAPGGAGVAPGNTTSTDENIRASLYFVNVDPGPFTVNLTGLPEGIAGCTWGTGGEALTGWQPTVHAGVWNEVQVHCE
;
A
#
# COMPACT_ATOMS: atom_id res chain seq x y z
N MET A 1 -2.49 0.40 -46.92
CA MET A 1 -1.30 0.99 -46.26
C MET A 1 -1.33 0.56 -44.80
N THR A 2 -0.70 -0.58 -44.52
CA THR A 2 -0.63 -1.21 -43.19
C THR A 2 0.53 -0.58 -42.42
N SER A 3 0.21 0.34 -41.52
CA SER A 3 1.18 0.99 -40.63
C SER A 3 1.52 0.03 -39.49
N SER A 4 2.63 -0.68 -39.63
CA SER A 4 3.26 -1.45 -38.56
C SER A 4 3.94 -0.46 -37.61
N ARG A 5 3.42 -0.33 -36.38
CA ARG A 5 4.04 0.51 -35.36
C ARG A 5 5.01 -0.32 -34.52
N PHE A 6 6.25 0.15 -34.58
CA PHE A 6 7.42 -0.17 -33.76
C PHE A 6 7.06 -0.36 -32.28
N MET A 7 7.34 -1.55 -31.75
CA MET A 7 7.43 -1.80 -30.31
C MET A 7 8.89 -1.56 -29.91
N MET A 8 9.15 -0.40 -29.30
CA MET A 8 10.47 -0.07 -28.77
C MET A 8 10.58 -0.65 -27.37
N ILE A 9 11.19 -1.83 -27.28
CA ILE A 9 11.59 -2.47 -26.03
C ILE A 9 12.80 -1.72 -25.50
N CYS A 10 12.60 -0.90 -24.48
CA CYS A 10 13.69 -0.28 -23.73
C CYS A 10 14.23 -1.32 -22.75
N ALA A 11 15.28 -2.04 -23.14
CA ALA A 11 15.99 -2.94 -22.24
C ALA A 11 16.91 -2.11 -21.33
N LEU A 12 16.51 -1.89 -20.07
CA LEU A 12 17.44 -1.47 -19.02
C LEU A 12 18.28 -2.69 -18.61
N THR A 13 19.56 -2.67 -18.94
CA THR A 13 20.55 -3.59 -18.41
C THR A 13 20.97 -3.14 -17.00
N LEU A 14 20.47 -3.82 -15.97
CA LEU A 14 20.98 -3.74 -14.61
C LEU A 14 22.38 -4.37 -14.54
N GLY A 15 23.37 -3.57 -14.15
CA GLY A 15 24.73 -4.01 -13.89
C GLY A 15 24.82 -4.78 -12.58
N ALA A 16 25.35 -6.00 -12.66
CA ALA A 16 25.68 -6.81 -11.51
C ALA A 16 26.88 -6.19 -10.75
N CYS A 17 26.64 -5.72 -9.53
CA CYS A 17 27.69 -5.44 -8.56
C CYS A 17 27.78 -6.57 -7.54
N THR A 18 29.01 -6.78 -7.10
CA THR A 18 29.61 -8.03 -6.65
C THR A 18 29.43 -8.26 -5.15
N ASP A 19 29.23 -9.53 -4.78
CA ASP A 19 29.21 -10.06 -3.42
C ASP A 19 30.38 -9.56 -2.55
N LYS A 20 30.05 -9.12 -1.32
CA LYS A 20 31.00 -9.06 -0.20
C LYS A 20 30.39 -9.81 0.97
N SER A 21 30.80 -11.06 1.12
CA SER A 21 30.54 -11.89 2.29
C SER A 21 31.45 -11.43 3.43
N ASP A 22 30.87 -10.85 4.49
CA ASP A 22 31.56 -10.69 5.78
C ASP A 22 30.94 -11.65 6.79
N ASP A 23 31.71 -12.70 7.03
CA ASP A 23 31.49 -13.81 7.94
C ASP A 23 31.71 -13.32 9.38
N THR A 24 30.66 -13.28 10.22
CA THR A 24 30.80 -12.94 11.63
C THR A 24 30.32 -14.11 12.49
N ALA A 25 31.28 -14.70 13.21
CA ALA A 25 31.12 -15.87 14.05
C ALA A 25 30.09 -15.66 15.18
N LEU A 26 29.21 -16.66 15.32
CA LEU A 26 28.35 -16.87 16.49
C LEU A 26 29.22 -17.25 17.71
N THR A 27 29.09 -16.51 18.80
CA THR A 27 29.48 -16.97 20.15
C THR A 27 28.22 -17.39 20.90
N ASP A 28 28.15 -18.68 21.17
CA ASP A 28 27.19 -19.38 22.00
C ASP A 28 27.49 -19.10 23.48
N ASP A 29 26.58 -18.45 24.20
CA ASP A 29 26.71 -18.24 25.65
C ASP A 29 25.46 -18.79 26.33
N THR A 30 25.58 -20.04 26.78
CA THR A 30 24.58 -20.75 27.56
C THR A 30 24.78 -20.40 29.03
N SER A 31 23.96 -19.51 29.59
CA SER A 31 23.87 -19.33 31.04
C SER A 31 22.50 -19.77 31.56
N VAL A 32 22.50 -20.95 32.19
CA VAL A 32 21.42 -21.46 33.05
C VAL A 32 21.46 -20.71 34.38
N THR A 33 20.35 -20.12 34.81
CA THR A 33 20.15 -19.69 36.19
C THR A 33 18.80 -20.15 36.72
N THR A 34 18.89 -21.15 37.60
CA THR A 34 18.15 -21.37 38.86
C THR A 34 16.74 -20.84 39.05
N ASP A 35 15.85 -21.81 39.31
CA ASP A 35 14.64 -21.74 40.14
C ASP A 35 14.72 -20.69 41.25
N ASP A 36 13.72 -19.80 41.30
CA ASP A 36 13.34 -19.11 42.51
C ASP A 36 11.82 -19.18 42.69
N THR A 37 11.40 -20.11 43.55
CA THR A 37 10.04 -20.23 44.06
C THR A 37 9.81 -19.15 45.11
N SER A 38 9.08 -18.09 44.75
CA SER A 38 8.66 -17.07 45.71
C SER A 38 7.17 -16.72 45.53
N THR A 39 6.39 -17.21 46.49
CA THR A 39 5.36 -16.51 47.26
C THR A 39 4.37 -15.58 46.54
N ASP A 40 3.16 -16.14 46.34
CA ASP A 40 1.85 -15.62 46.74
C ASP A 40 1.89 -14.23 47.44
N ASP A 41 1.51 -13.19 46.69
CA ASP A 41 1.18 -11.88 47.23
C ASP A 41 -0.14 -11.42 46.57
N THR A 42 -1.23 -11.59 47.32
CA THR A 42 -2.55 -11.08 46.96
C THR A 42 -2.61 -9.58 47.28
N SER A 43 -2.07 -8.73 46.42
CA SER A 43 -2.35 -7.30 46.49
C SER A 43 -3.63 -6.98 45.74
N THR A 44 -4.62 -6.57 46.52
CA THR A 44 -5.85 -5.91 46.08
C THR A 44 -5.49 -4.49 45.64
N ASP A 45 -6.28 -3.97 44.68
CA ASP A 45 -6.40 -2.54 44.36
C ASP A 45 -5.32 -1.95 43.44
N ASP A 46 -5.48 -2.20 42.14
CA ASP A 46 -5.18 -1.19 41.13
C ASP A 46 -6.46 -0.95 40.33
N THR A 47 -7.26 0.02 40.77
CA THR A 47 -8.12 0.76 39.85
C THR A 47 -7.19 1.56 38.94
N SER A 48 -6.54 0.89 37.98
CA SER A 48 -6.04 1.58 36.82
C SER A 48 -7.27 2.20 36.19
N THR A 49 -7.44 3.50 36.42
CA THR A 49 -8.28 4.34 35.58
C THR A 49 -7.89 3.97 34.17
N ASP A 50 -8.78 3.26 33.46
CA ASP A 50 -8.72 3.13 32.01
C ASP A 50 -8.69 4.58 31.52
N ASP A 51 -7.47 5.07 31.32
CA ASP A 51 -7.21 6.29 30.63
C ASP A 51 -7.58 5.92 29.19
N THR A 52 -8.88 6.01 28.89
CA THR A 52 -9.43 5.94 27.54
C THR A 52 -9.03 7.20 26.77
N GLY A 53 -7.86 7.77 27.08
CA GLY A 53 -7.22 8.80 26.30
C GLY A 53 -7.03 8.22 24.92
N GLU A 54 -7.50 8.95 23.93
CA GLU A 54 -7.34 8.63 22.52
C GLU A 54 -5.87 8.24 22.30
N THR A 55 -5.64 6.97 22.02
CA THR A 55 -4.32 6.50 21.67
C THR A 55 -4.07 6.95 20.23
N THR A 56 -3.12 7.86 20.07
CA THR A 56 -2.59 8.21 18.76
C THR A 56 -1.34 7.39 18.49
N HIS A 57 -1.13 7.04 17.23
CA HIS A 57 0.11 6.43 16.76
C HIS A 57 0.68 7.24 15.60
N THR A 58 2.00 7.17 15.45
CA THR A 58 2.70 7.78 14.32
C THR A 58 2.70 6.81 13.14
N LEU A 59 2.19 7.25 11.99
CA LEU A 59 2.30 6.55 10.72
C LEU A 59 3.41 7.21 9.89
N ASP A 60 4.44 6.43 9.56
CA ASP A 60 5.49 6.85 8.63
C ASP A 60 5.07 6.50 7.20
N LEU A 61 4.86 7.53 6.39
CA LEU A 61 4.44 7.40 4.99
C LEU A 61 5.67 7.51 4.08
N GLU A 62 6.06 6.42 3.45
CA GLU A 62 7.09 6.40 2.41
C GLU A 62 6.46 6.80 1.07
N LEU A 63 6.64 8.04 0.65
CA LEU A 63 6.07 8.59 -0.58
C LEU A 63 6.94 8.20 -1.78
N LEU A 64 6.36 7.44 -2.72
CA LEU A 64 7.06 6.79 -3.84
C LEU A 64 6.39 7.12 -5.18
N GLU A 65 7.16 7.21 -6.26
CA GLU A 65 6.59 7.27 -7.63
C GLU A 65 6.10 5.88 -8.05
N VAL A 66 4.87 5.81 -8.62
CA VAL A 66 4.18 4.55 -8.98
C VAL A 66 5.03 3.58 -9.80
N LEU A 67 5.77 4.04 -10.81
CA LEU A 67 6.50 3.13 -11.71
C LEU A 67 7.96 2.90 -11.32
N SER A 68 8.65 3.91 -10.82
CA SER A 68 10.08 3.80 -10.48
C SER A 68 10.31 3.37 -9.04
N SER A 69 9.29 3.47 -8.18
CA SER A 69 9.44 3.36 -6.73
C SER A 69 10.53 4.28 -6.16
N ALA A 70 10.83 5.38 -6.85
CA ALA A 70 11.78 6.36 -6.38
C ALA A 70 11.13 7.20 -5.27
N PRO A 71 11.86 7.53 -4.19
CA PRO A 71 11.35 8.37 -3.12
C PRO A 71 11.04 9.79 -3.61
N LEU A 72 9.96 10.36 -3.09
CA LEU A 72 9.41 11.67 -3.49
C LEU A 72 9.63 12.72 -2.41
N SER A 73 10.83 13.29 -2.39
CA SER A 73 11.16 14.40 -1.49
C SER A 73 10.35 15.66 -1.79
N GLY A 74 9.91 16.36 -0.73
CA GLY A 74 9.17 17.61 -0.84
C GLY A 74 7.66 17.45 -1.11
N ALA A 75 7.18 16.22 -1.28
CA ALA A 75 5.74 15.96 -1.32
C ALA A 75 5.10 16.33 0.03
N THR A 76 3.91 16.91 0.01
CA THR A 76 3.19 17.32 1.22
C THR A 76 2.06 16.35 1.50
N ALA A 77 2.04 15.80 2.72
CA ALA A 77 0.96 15.01 3.29
C ALA A 77 0.07 15.87 4.19
N VAL A 78 -1.25 15.77 4.01
CA VAL A 78 -2.26 16.48 4.80
C VAL A 78 -3.25 15.48 5.38
N TYR A 79 -3.41 15.49 6.70
CA TYR A 79 -4.38 14.70 7.45
C TYR A 79 -5.01 15.57 8.55
N GLY A 80 -6.32 15.79 8.50
CA GLY A 80 -6.99 16.75 9.39
C GLY A 80 -6.35 18.14 9.31
N ASP A 81 -5.88 18.65 10.46
CA ASP A 81 -5.16 19.93 10.56
C ASP A 81 -3.62 19.77 10.44
N GLN A 82 -3.12 18.54 10.31
CA GLN A 82 -1.70 18.26 10.14
C GLN A 82 -1.27 18.47 8.69
N SER A 83 -0.10 19.08 8.50
CA SER A 83 0.56 19.20 7.19
C SER A 83 2.06 18.96 7.37
N VAL A 84 2.56 17.92 6.72
CA VAL A 84 3.94 17.45 6.85
C VAL A 84 4.55 17.31 5.47
N THR A 85 5.78 17.78 5.30
CA THR A 85 6.52 17.65 4.04
C THR A 85 7.49 16.48 4.15
N ALA A 86 7.48 15.61 3.15
CA ALA A 86 8.39 14.47 3.07
C ALA A 86 9.85 14.91 2.96
N ASP A 87 10.72 14.20 3.68
CA ASP A 87 12.15 14.46 3.74
C ASP A 87 12.90 14.02 2.47
N SER A 88 14.24 13.93 2.52
CA SER A 88 15.05 13.50 1.36
C SER A 88 14.87 12.04 0.98
N ASP A 89 14.43 11.21 1.91
CA ASP A 89 14.16 9.78 1.70
C ASP A 89 12.68 9.55 1.33
N GLY A 90 11.90 10.63 1.19
CA GLY A 90 10.49 10.58 0.82
C GLY A 90 9.59 10.22 2.00
N VAL A 91 10.05 10.35 3.24
CA VAL A 91 9.27 9.96 4.43
C VAL A 91 8.54 11.16 5.02
N ALA A 92 7.24 11.01 5.27
CA ALA A 92 6.41 11.96 6.03
C ALA A 92 5.69 11.25 7.18
N SER A 93 5.89 11.71 8.42
CA SER A 93 5.26 11.13 9.61
C SER A 93 4.02 11.93 10.01
N ILE A 94 2.88 11.26 10.19
CA ILE A 94 1.63 11.87 10.68
C ILE A 94 1.11 11.15 11.92
N GLU A 95 0.37 11.83 12.78
CA GLU A 95 -0.32 11.21 13.92
C GLU A 95 -1.74 10.83 13.50
N LEU A 96 -2.14 9.59 13.75
CA LEU A 96 -3.46 9.07 13.44
C LEU A 96 -4.16 8.59 14.72
N GLU A 97 -5.48 8.70 14.75
CA GLU A 97 -6.32 8.12 15.80
C GLU A 97 -6.39 6.60 15.64
N ASP A 98 -6.31 5.87 16.75
CA ASP A 98 -6.52 4.42 16.75
C ASP A 98 -7.93 4.02 16.32
N ASP A 99 -8.04 2.85 15.69
CA ASP A 99 -9.30 2.23 15.29
C ASP A 99 -10.22 3.11 14.42
N ALA A 100 -9.66 4.07 13.69
CA ALA A 100 -10.39 4.97 12.80
C ALA A 100 -9.99 4.81 11.32
N PRO A 101 -10.95 4.94 10.37
CA PRO A 101 -10.59 5.11 8.98
C PRO A 101 -9.92 6.47 8.78
N PHE A 102 -8.95 6.51 7.88
CA PHE A 102 -8.23 7.74 7.57
C PHE A 102 -8.24 8.03 6.07
N GLU A 103 -8.04 9.30 5.74
CA GLU A 103 -7.70 9.75 4.40
C GLU A 103 -6.57 10.78 4.51
N VAL A 104 -5.44 10.48 3.87
CA VAL A 104 -4.31 11.41 3.74
C VAL A 104 -4.26 11.93 2.31
N VAL A 105 -4.18 13.24 2.14
CA VAL A 105 -4.04 13.89 0.84
C VAL A 105 -2.56 14.19 0.59
N PHE A 106 -2.01 13.67 -0.51
CA PHE A 106 -0.66 14.00 -0.96
C PHE A 106 -0.69 14.94 -2.15
N SER A 107 0.23 15.91 -2.13
CA SER A 107 0.43 16.85 -3.23
C SER A 107 1.92 17.06 -3.51
N LEU A 108 2.25 17.11 -4.79
CA LEU A 108 3.60 17.38 -5.30
C LEU A 108 3.46 17.93 -6.72
N ASP A 109 4.20 19.00 -7.06
CA ASP A 109 4.16 19.58 -8.40
C ASP A 109 4.49 18.53 -9.48
N GLY A 110 3.74 18.57 -10.58
CA GLY A 110 3.88 17.60 -11.68
C GLY A 110 3.32 16.20 -11.38
N HIS A 111 2.65 16.02 -10.25
CA HIS A 111 1.95 14.78 -9.88
C HIS A 111 0.46 15.02 -9.71
N LEU A 112 -0.31 13.94 -9.83
CA LEU A 112 -1.71 13.97 -9.44
C LEU A 112 -1.81 14.14 -7.92
N GLU A 113 -2.80 14.90 -7.47
CA GLU A 113 -3.24 14.78 -6.08
C GLU A 113 -3.53 13.30 -5.82
N THR A 114 -3.01 12.80 -4.70
CA THR A 114 -3.25 11.43 -4.26
C THR A 114 -4.07 11.44 -2.99
N ARG A 115 -5.07 10.56 -2.91
CA ARG A 115 -5.82 10.29 -1.68
C ARG A 115 -5.54 8.88 -1.24
N PHE A 116 -4.82 8.74 -0.14
CA PHE A 116 -4.50 7.47 0.48
C PHE A 116 -5.51 7.20 1.58
N GLN A 117 -6.36 6.21 1.36
CA GLN A 117 -7.46 5.84 2.23
C GLN A 117 -7.18 4.47 2.83
N GLY A 118 -7.34 4.35 4.14
CA GLY A 118 -7.03 3.13 4.87
C GLY A 118 -7.66 3.08 6.24
N TYR A 119 -7.20 2.11 7.03
CA TYR A 119 -7.60 1.92 8.41
C TYR A 119 -6.37 1.63 9.25
N VAL A 120 -6.32 2.23 10.43
CA VAL A 120 -5.21 2.11 11.37
C VAL A 120 -5.24 0.76 12.06
N MET A 121 -4.07 0.13 12.23
CA MET A 121 -3.93 -1.15 12.94
C MET A 121 -3.16 -1.08 14.26
N GLY A 122 -3.06 0.11 14.86
CA GLY A 122 -2.70 0.27 16.28
C GLY A 122 -1.23 0.09 16.62
N GLN A 123 -0.30 0.17 15.66
CA GLN A 123 1.14 0.28 15.94
C GLN A 123 1.83 1.26 14.99
N GLY A 124 3.00 1.77 15.40
CA GLY A 124 3.83 2.63 14.59
C GLY A 124 4.29 1.91 13.33
N GLU A 125 3.53 2.08 12.26
CA GLU A 125 3.75 1.41 10.99
C GLU A 125 4.47 2.35 10.03
N SER A 126 5.31 1.76 9.18
CA SER A 126 5.77 2.41 7.98
C SER A 126 5.07 1.78 6.79
N THR A 127 4.47 2.60 5.93
CA THR A 127 3.84 2.13 4.69
C THR A 127 4.24 3.00 3.50
N GLY A 128 4.52 2.32 2.38
CA GLY A 128 4.53 2.98 1.07
C GLY A 128 3.21 3.70 0.80
N ALA A 129 3.28 4.81 0.09
CA ALA A 129 2.18 5.54 -0.49
C ALA A 129 2.66 6.07 -1.84
N TYR A 130 1.90 5.82 -2.90
CA TYR A 130 2.34 6.00 -4.27
C TYR A 130 1.67 7.21 -4.90
N MET A 131 2.45 8.08 -5.51
CA MET A 131 1.96 9.20 -6.31
C MET A 131 2.19 8.93 -7.79
N LEU A 132 1.24 9.37 -8.61
CA LEU A 132 1.31 9.24 -10.07
C LEU A 132 1.74 10.57 -10.69
N SER A 133 2.92 10.62 -11.31
CA SER A 133 3.30 11.79 -12.10
C SER A 133 2.41 11.98 -13.35
N GLU A 134 2.18 13.23 -13.76
CA GLU A 134 1.42 13.54 -14.99
C GLU A 134 2.09 12.96 -16.24
N GLN A 135 3.43 12.86 -16.23
CA GLN A 135 4.19 12.20 -17.28
C GLN A 135 3.90 10.69 -17.33
N THR A 136 3.91 10.02 -16.17
CA THR A 136 3.59 8.60 -16.07
C THR A 136 2.15 8.34 -16.51
N GLU A 137 1.20 9.18 -16.11
CA GLU A 137 -0.21 9.08 -16.53
C GLU A 137 -0.34 9.14 -18.07
N ALA A 138 0.30 10.13 -18.70
CA ALA A 138 0.28 10.27 -20.16
C ALA A 138 0.92 9.05 -20.86
N ALA A 139 2.04 8.56 -20.33
CA ALA A 139 2.72 7.38 -20.85
C ALA A 139 1.86 6.11 -20.72
N LEU A 140 1.19 5.94 -19.59
CA LEU A 140 0.28 4.82 -19.32
C LEU A 140 -0.91 4.85 -20.29
N GLY A 141 -1.52 6.02 -20.47
CA GLY A 141 -2.60 6.23 -21.44
C GLY A 141 -2.18 5.82 -22.86
N ALA A 142 -1.02 6.32 -23.31
CA ALA A 142 -0.47 5.99 -24.61
C ALA A 142 -0.18 4.48 -24.78
N ALA A 143 0.40 3.83 -23.77
CA ALA A 143 0.73 2.42 -23.80
C ALA A 143 -0.51 1.51 -23.88
N LEU A 144 -1.59 1.90 -23.21
CA LEU A 144 -2.84 1.14 -23.16
C LEU A 144 -3.81 1.49 -24.30
N GLY A 145 -3.49 2.51 -25.10
CA GLY A 145 -4.40 3.02 -26.13
C GLY A 145 -5.67 3.63 -25.56
N ILE A 146 -5.59 4.19 -24.35
CA ILE A 146 -6.68 4.90 -23.67
C ILE A 146 -6.32 6.37 -23.52
N THR A 147 -7.34 7.23 -23.43
CA THR A 147 -7.15 8.63 -23.08
C THR A 147 -7.48 8.81 -21.61
N PRO A 148 -6.53 9.23 -20.76
CA PRO A 148 -6.80 9.73 -19.42
C PRO A 148 -7.98 10.71 -19.39
N ASP A 149 -9.01 10.42 -18.58
CA ASP A 149 -10.17 11.29 -18.38
C ASP A 149 -10.13 11.90 -16.98
N ARG A 150 -9.76 13.18 -16.88
CA ARG A 150 -9.66 13.89 -15.60
C ARG A 150 -11.01 14.19 -14.93
N THR A 151 -12.14 13.87 -15.58
CA THR A 151 -13.45 13.86 -14.92
C THR A 151 -13.72 12.56 -14.16
N LYS A 152 -12.85 11.56 -14.33
CA LYS A 152 -12.81 10.27 -13.66
C LYS A 152 -11.62 10.20 -12.71
N GLY A 153 -11.58 9.20 -11.84
CA GLY A 153 -10.44 8.92 -10.96
C GLY A 153 -9.58 7.75 -11.45
N TYR A 154 -8.46 7.56 -10.76
CA TYR A 154 -7.65 6.35 -10.79
C TYR A 154 -7.79 5.65 -9.44
N VAL A 155 -7.80 4.32 -9.43
CA VAL A 155 -7.80 3.55 -8.18
C VAL A 155 -6.64 2.57 -8.18
N HIS A 156 -5.77 2.68 -7.18
CA HIS A 156 -4.73 1.70 -6.86
C HIS A 156 -5.14 0.92 -5.64
N VAL A 157 -5.41 -0.36 -5.82
CA VAL A 157 -5.71 -1.29 -4.74
C VAL A 157 -4.45 -2.08 -4.42
N ARG A 158 -3.94 -1.92 -3.20
CA ARG A 158 -2.87 -2.76 -2.67
C ARG A 158 -3.46 -3.89 -1.86
N LEU A 159 -2.99 -5.10 -2.14
CA LEU A 159 -3.38 -6.30 -1.43
C LEU A 159 -2.26 -6.71 -0.49
N LEU A 160 -2.59 -6.86 0.78
CA LEU A 160 -1.65 -7.22 1.84
C LEU A 160 -2.08 -8.55 2.44
N ASP A 161 -1.23 -9.58 2.38
CA ASP A 161 -1.40 -10.79 3.21
C ASP A 161 -0.98 -10.47 4.64
N THR A 162 -1.87 -10.63 5.60
CA THR A 162 -1.61 -10.29 7.01
C THR A 162 -1.42 -11.49 7.92
N ARG A 163 -1.52 -12.72 7.39
CA ARG A 163 -1.52 -13.95 8.21
C ARG A 163 -0.21 -14.20 8.95
N GLU A 164 0.93 -13.78 8.36
CA GLU A 164 2.26 -14.04 8.94
C GLU A 164 2.99 -12.77 9.41
N GLN A 165 2.32 -11.61 9.44
CA GLN A 165 2.96 -10.28 9.63
C GLN A 165 4.09 -9.98 8.64
N ARG A 166 4.22 -10.82 7.62
CA ARG A 166 5.08 -10.63 6.46
C ARG A 166 4.10 -10.19 5.40
N TYR A 167 4.15 -8.91 5.03
CA TYR A 167 3.30 -8.31 4.00
C TYR A 167 3.60 -8.94 2.62
N GLU A 168 3.28 -10.22 2.48
CA GLU A 168 3.57 -11.03 1.31
C GLU A 168 2.60 -10.69 0.18
N SER A 169 3.12 -10.77 -1.04
CA SER A 169 2.31 -10.53 -2.23
C SER A 169 1.36 -11.69 -2.50
N LEU A 170 0.06 -11.37 -2.60
CA LEU A 170 -0.95 -12.30 -3.08
C LEU A 170 -0.79 -12.61 -4.57
N ARG A 171 -0.76 -13.90 -4.92
CA ARG A 171 -0.59 -14.36 -6.31
C ARG A 171 -1.92 -14.81 -6.89
N GLY A 172 -2.15 -14.56 -8.18
CA GLY A 172 -3.30 -15.08 -8.92
C GLY A 172 -4.63 -14.39 -8.60
N VAL A 173 -4.61 -13.33 -7.79
CA VAL A 173 -5.80 -12.58 -7.42
C VAL A 173 -6.30 -11.75 -8.59
N THR A 174 -7.60 -11.88 -8.85
CA THR A 174 -8.37 -11.05 -9.76
C THR A 174 -9.24 -10.11 -8.94
N GLY A 175 -9.20 -8.81 -9.24
CA GLY A 175 -10.08 -7.85 -8.57
C GLY A 175 -10.95 -7.08 -9.53
N ASN A 176 -12.13 -6.72 -9.06
CA ASN A 176 -13.06 -5.80 -9.70
C ASN A 176 -13.52 -4.76 -8.69
N ILE A 177 -13.91 -3.57 -9.14
CA ILE A 177 -14.58 -2.58 -8.30
C ILE A 177 -16.04 -2.40 -8.71
N SER A 178 -16.90 -1.94 -7.79
CA SER A 178 -18.33 -1.71 -8.06
C SER A 178 -18.61 -0.53 -9.00
N SER A 179 -17.67 0.42 -9.10
CA SER A 179 -17.75 1.57 -10.00
C SER A 179 -17.40 1.17 -11.43
N THR A 180 -17.94 1.88 -12.42
CA THR A 180 -17.53 1.71 -13.81
C THR A 180 -16.08 2.14 -13.98
N TYR A 181 -15.29 1.35 -14.72
CA TYR A 181 -13.91 1.66 -15.08
C TYR A 181 -13.65 1.20 -16.52
N GLN A 182 -12.58 1.72 -17.14
CA GLN A 182 -12.25 1.39 -18.52
C GLN A 182 -11.32 0.18 -18.64
N VAL A 183 -10.29 0.13 -17.79
CA VAL A 183 -9.31 -0.96 -17.77
C VAL A 183 -8.86 -1.25 -16.35
N VAL A 184 -8.59 -2.52 -16.08
CA VAL A 184 -7.87 -2.99 -14.89
C VAL A 184 -6.51 -3.51 -15.31
N LEU A 185 -5.48 -3.08 -14.59
CA LEU A 185 -4.10 -3.52 -14.78
C LEU A 185 -3.63 -4.16 -13.49
N ALA A 186 -2.71 -5.10 -13.62
CA ALA A 186 -1.98 -5.65 -12.49
C ALA A 186 -0.48 -5.43 -12.70
N ALA A 187 0.27 -5.38 -11.59
CA ALA A 187 1.72 -5.38 -11.64
C ALA A 187 2.23 -6.60 -12.44
N ALA A 188 3.10 -6.35 -13.42
CA ALA A 188 3.64 -7.38 -14.29
C ALA A 188 4.65 -8.26 -13.52
N PRO A 189 4.78 -9.55 -13.90
CA PRO A 189 5.81 -10.42 -13.33
C PRO A 189 7.21 -9.83 -13.54
N GLY A 190 8.02 -9.78 -12.48
CA GLY A 190 9.38 -9.23 -12.52
C GLY A 190 9.48 -7.70 -12.40
N GLY A 191 8.37 -7.01 -12.10
CA GLY A 191 8.39 -5.67 -11.47
C GLY A 191 8.53 -4.50 -12.45
N ALA A 192 8.78 -4.78 -13.73
CA ALA A 192 9.06 -3.76 -14.73
C ALA A 192 7.81 -3.27 -15.49
N GLY A 193 6.67 -3.11 -14.83
CA GLY A 193 5.49 -2.46 -15.42
C GLY A 193 4.15 -3.04 -14.99
N VAL A 194 3.13 -2.76 -15.80
CA VAL A 194 1.74 -3.18 -15.58
C VAL A 194 1.17 -3.83 -16.83
N ALA A 195 0.29 -4.81 -16.66
CA ALA A 195 -0.38 -5.53 -17.76
C ALA A 195 -1.88 -5.63 -17.49
N PRO A 196 -2.74 -5.61 -18.54
CA PRO A 196 -4.16 -5.84 -18.37
C PRO A 196 -4.46 -7.20 -17.73
N GLY A 197 -5.38 -7.23 -16.76
CA GLY A 197 -5.87 -8.47 -16.14
C GLY A 197 -5.46 -8.68 -14.68
N ASN A 198 -5.07 -9.90 -14.34
CA ASN A 198 -4.94 -10.38 -12.96
C ASN A 198 -3.53 -10.19 -12.40
N THR A 199 -3.39 -10.21 -11.07
CA THR A 199 -2.08 -10.29 -10.43
C THR A 199 -1.41 -11.61 -10.82
N THR A 200 -0.29 -11.50 -11.54
CA THR A 200 0.43 -12.66 -12.07
C THR A 200 1.86 -12.74 -11.56
N SER A 201 2.27 -11.81 -10.69
CA SER A 201 3.62 -11.81 -10.14
C SER A 201 3.87 -13.10 -9.35
N THR A 202 4.99 -13.74 -9.66
CA THR A 202 5.58 -14.82 -8.86
C THR A 202 6.73 -14.31 -8.01
N ASP A 203 7.07 -13.03 -8.11
CA ASP A 203 8.08 -12.39 -7.28
C ASP A 203 7.44 -12.02 -5.94
N GLU A 204 8.04 -12.50 -4.86
CA GLU A 204 7.62 -12.21 -3.49
C GLU A 204 7.85 -10.75 -3.10
N ASN A 205 8.75 -10.04 -3.80
CA ASN A 205 9.07 -8.64 -3.52
C ASN A 205 8.12 -7.65 -4.21
N ILE A 206 7.30 -8.11 -5.15
CA ILE A 206 6.37 -7.23 -5.88
C ILE A 206 5.03 -7.30 -5.19
N ARG A 207 4.65 -6.22 -4.49
CA ARG A 207 3.34 -6.13 -3.82
C ARG A 207 2.19 -6.31 -4.82
N ALA A 208 1.28 -7.23 -4.52
CA ALA A 208 0.09 -7.46 -5.31
C ALA A 208 -0.75 -6.19 -5.40
N SER A 209 -0.76 -5.59 -6.59
CA SER A 209 -1.43 -4.33 -6.86
C SER A 209 -2.35 -4.44 -8.07
N LEU A 210 -3.51 -3.81 -7.97
CA LEU A 210 -4.47 -3.63 -9.06
C LEU A 210 -4.66 -2.13 -9.31
N TYR A 211 -4.64 -1.74 -10.58
CA TYR A 211 -4.82 -0.37 -11.01
C TYR A 211 -6.05 -0.27 -11.92
N PHE A 212 -7.04 0.50 -11.50
CA PHE A 212 -8.24 0.79 -12.28
C PHE A 212 -8.14 2.20 -12.83
N VAL A 213 -8.37 2.35 -14.14
CA VAL A 213 -8.23 3.63 -14.85
C VAL A 213 -9.58 4.12 -15.35
N ASN A 214 -9.77 5.44 -15.32
CA ASN A 214 -10.99 6.14 -15.73
C ASN A 214 -12.22 5.64 -14.95
N VAL A 215 -12.10 5.63 -13.63
CA VAL A 215 -13.13 5.16 -12.69
C VAL A 215 -14.15 6.26 -12.41
N ASP A 216 -15.45 5.94 -12.46
CA ASP A 216 -16.51 6.86 -12.09
C ASP A 216 -16.35 7.36 -10.62
N PRO A 217 -16.40 8.67 -10.36
CA PRO A 217 -16.34 9.21 -9.00
C PRO A 217 -17.49 8.73 -8.12
N GLY A 218 -17.21 8.51 -6.84
CA GLY A 218 -18.17 8.01 -5.86
C GLY A 218 -17.66 6.84 -5.01
N PRO A 219 -18.47 6.36 -4.05
CA PRO A 219 -18.10 5.24 -3.20
C PRO A 219 -17.97 3.95 -4.01
N PHE A 220 -17.02 3.10 -3.64
CA PHE A 220 -16.83 1.81 -4.31
C PHE A 220 -16.52 0.67 -3.33
N THR A 221 -16.73 -0.56 -3.80
CA THR A 221 -16.26 -1.78 -3.14
C THR A 221 -15.26 -2.50 -4.02
N VAL A 222 -14.33 -3.25 -3.42
CA VAL A 222 -13.42 -4.16 -4.13
C VAL A 222 -13.94 -5.59 -3.97
N ASN A 223 -14.05 -6.30 -5.08
CA ASN A 223 -14.44 -7.71 -5.13
C ASN A 223 -13.25 -8.52 -5.65
N LEU A 224 -12.65 -9.33 -4.77
CA LEU A 224 -11.50 -10.17 -5.09
C LEU A 224 -11.94 -11.61 -5.30
N THR A 225 -11.31 -12.28 -6.27
CA THR A 225 -11.52 -13.70 -6.58
C THR A 225 -10.18 -14.35 -6.89
N GLY A 226 -10.10 -15.68 -6.78
CA GLY A 226 -8.85 -16.40 -6.97
C GLY A 226 -7.84 -16.15 -5.85
N LEU A 227 -8.33 -15.96 -4.61
CA LEU A 227 -7.46 -15.84 -3.44
C LEU A 227 -6.67 -17.15 -3.24
N PRO A 228 -5.38 -17.08 -2.89
CA PRO A 228 -4.57 -18.23 -2.50
C PRO A 228 -5.22 -19.11 -1.43
N GLU A 229 -4.84 -20.39 -1.40
CA GLU A 229 -5.31 -21.31 -0.37
C GLU A 229 -4.97 -20.79 1.03
N GLY A 230 -5.94 -20.92 1.95
CA GLY A 230 -5.81 -20.48 3.33
C GLY A 230 -6.06 -18.99 3.57
N ILE A 231 -6.48 -18.22 2.56
CA ILE A 231 -7.03 -16.86 2.76
C ILE A 231 -8.56 -16.99 2.75
N ALA A 232 -9.17 -16.71 3.88
CA ALA A 232 -10.62 -16.81 4.08
C ALA A 232 -11.36 -15.61 3.45
N GLY A 233 -10.73 -14.44 3.43
CA GLY A 233 -11.32 -13.25 2.85
C GLY A 233 -10.36 -12.08 2.79
N CYS A 234 -10.87 -10.96 2.30
CA CYS A 234 -10.16 -9.69 2.30
C CYS A 234 -11.11 -8.60 2.77
N THR A 235 -10.63 -7.77 3.69
CA THR A 235 -11.38 -6.70 4.34
C THR A 235 -10.64 -5.37 4.22
N TRP A 236 -11.40 -4.30 4.36
CA TRP A 236 -10.85 -3.01 4.72
C TRP A 236 -10.48 -3.07 6.22
N GLY A 237 -9.21 -2.89 6.58
CA GLY A 237 -8.72 -3.12 7.94
C GLY A 237 -8.44 -4.61 8.26
N THR A 238 -7.82 -4.84 9.41
CA THR A 238 -7.37 -6.14 9.92
C THR A 238 -8.26 -6.61 11.09
N GLY A 239 -8.37 -7.92 11.30
CA GLY A 239 -9.07 -8.49 12.47
C GLY A 239 -10.46 -9.09 12.20
N GLY A 240 -10.81 -9.37 10.95
CA GLY A 240 -12.03 -10.09 10.56
C GLY A 240 -13.34 -9.34 10.73
N GLU A 241 -13.35 -8.21 11.41
CA GLU A 241 -14.48 -7.30 11.44
C GLU A 241 -14.43 -6.41 10.21
N ALA A 242 -15.23 -6.76 9.20
CA ALA A 242 -15.48 -5.85 8.10
C ALA A 242 -15.95 -4.50 8.67
N LEU A 243 -15.25 -3.41 8.33
CA LEU A 243 -15.69 -2.06 8.68
C LEU A 243 -17.09 -1.82 8.13
N THR A 244 -18.10 -2.03 8.96
CA THR A 244 -19.48 -1.92 8.53
C THR A 244 -19.81 -0.45 8.27
N GLY A 245 -20.00 -0.10 6.99
CA GLY A 245 -20.48 1.21 6.57
C GLY A 245 -19.38 2.18 6.11
N TRP A 246 -18.11 1.84 6.26
CA TRP A 246 -17.04 2.61 5.60
C TRP A 246 -16.79 2.09 4.18
N GLN A 247 -16.67 3.02 3.24
CA GLN A 247 -16.34 2.72 1.85
C GLN A 247 -15.38 3.77 1.34
N PRO A 248 -14.29 3.37 0.66
CA PRO A 248 -13.44 4.34 0.01
C PRO A 248 -14.20 5.04 -1.11
N THR A 249 -13.81 6.29 -1.38
CA THR A 249 -14.42 7.13 -2.41
C THR A 249 -13.42 7.43 -3.51
N VAL A 250 -13.88 7.35 -4.76
CA VAL A 250 -13.11 7.79 -5.93
C VAL A 250 -13.35 9.29 -6.15
N HIS A 251 -12.27 10.06 -6.18
CA HIS A 251 -12.28 11.47 -6.53
C HIS A 251 -11.87 11.68 -8.00
N ALA A 252 -12.53 12.62 -8.68
CA ALA A 252 -12.24 12.95 -10.07
C ALA A 252 -10.88 13.66 -10.20
N GLY A 253 -10.08 13.26 -11.19
CA GLY A 253 -8.76 13.83 -11.46
C GLY A 253 -7.68 13.45 -10.45
N VAL A 254 -7.97 12.54 -9.53
CA VAL A 254 -7.15 12.15 -8.37
C VAL A 254 -6.69 10.70 -8.51
N TRP A 255 -5.49 10.41 -7.99
CA TRP A 255 -5.02 9.05 -7.74
C TRP A 255 -5.52 8.57 -6.37
N ASN A 256 -6.42 7.59 -6.35
CA ASN A 256 -7.00 7.08 -5.10
C ASN A 256 -6.27 5.78 -4.76
N GLU A 257 -5.46 5.79 -3.70
CA GLU A 257 -4.81 4.58 -3.20
C GLU A 257 -5.59 4.02 -2.02
N VAL A 258 -5.80 2.71 -2.04
CA VAL A 258 -6.50 1.99 -0.97
C VAL A 258 -5.76 0.70 -0.61
N GLN A 259 -5.76 0.36 0.67
CA GLN A 259 -5.21 -0.88 1.18
C GLN A 259 -6.32 -1.87 1.52
N VAL A 260 -6.15 -3.11 1.07
CA VAL A 260 -7.00 -4.24 1.38
C VAL A 260 -6.15 -5.28 2.08
N HIS A 261 -6.56 -5.67 3.28
CA HIS A 261 -5.89 -6.71 4.07
C HIS A 261 -6.60 -8.03 3.83
N CYS A 262 -5.84 -9.10 3.68
CA CYS A 262 -6.34 -10.43 3.38
C CYS A 262 -5.82 -11.43 4.41
N GLU A 263 -6.75 -12.19 5.00
CA GLU A 263 -6.54 -13.15 6.07
C GLU A 263 -7.31 -14.45 5.83
#